data_AF-A0A928NKU9-F1
#
_entry.id   AF-A0A928NKU9-F1
#
_cell.length_a   1.000
_cell.length_b   1.000
_cell.length_c   1.000
_cell.angle_alpha   90.00
_cell.angle_beta   90.00
_cell.angle_gamma   90.00
#
_symmetry.space_group_name_H-M   'P 1'
#
loop_
_entity.id
_entity.type
_entity.pdbx_description
1 polymer ?
#
loop_
_entity_poly.entity_id
_entity_poly.type
_entity_poly.pdbx_seq_one_letter_code
_entity_poly.pdbx_strand_id
1 'polypeptide(L)' 'MTANEIKKFITHGHTLLGFEYKSKDGHIDPYGDSYLLYFDGNEQTVYSVEEVMTTPFINGKCLNDVAKELVITDM' A
#
# COMPACT_ATOMS: atom_id res chain seq x y z
N MET A 1 4.06 -10.26 3.48
CA MET A 1 4.75 -10.33 2.17
C MET A 1 6.04 -9.54 2.23
N THR A 2 6.98 -9.73 1.32
CA THR A 2 8.15 -8.85 1.15
C THR A 2 7.77 -7.62 0.33
N ALA A 3 8.57 -6.54 0.41
CA ALA A 3 8.35 -5.34 -0.40
C ALA A 3 8.32 -5.65 -1.91
N ASN A 4 9.17 -6.57 -2.37
CA ASN A 4 9.20 -6.99 -3.78
C ASN A 4 7.93 -7.74 -4.20
N GLU A 5 7.36 -8.57 -3.32
CA GLU A 5 6.11 -9.27 -3.60
C GLU A 5 4.93 -8.30 -3.65
N ILE A 6 4.89 -7.33 -2.72
CA ILE A 6 3.88 -6.25 -2.72
C ILE A 6 3.99 -5.44 -4.01
N LYS A 7 5.20 -5.01 -4.38
CA LYS A 7 5.43 -4.26 -5.63
C LYS A 7 4.95 -5.06 -6.84
N LYS A 8 5.26 -6.36 -6.91
CA LYS A 8 4.79 -7.24 -8.00
C LYS A 8 3.28 -7.35 -8.01
N PHE A 9 2.64 -7.51 -6.85
CA PHE A 9 1.19 -7.56 -6.75
C PHE A 9 0.56 -6.29 -7.31
N ILE A 10 0.97 -5.11 -6.84
CA ILE A 10 0.41 -3.82 -7.29
C ILE A 10 0.70 -3.56 -8.78
N THR A 11 1.84 -4.00 -9.29
CA THR A 11 2.19 -3.82 -10.71
C THR A 11 1.32 -4.66 -11.65
N HIS A 12 0.90 -5.86 -11.23
CA HIS A 12 0.17 -6.80 -12.08
C HIS A 12 -1.31 -6.92 -11.69
N GLY A 13 -1.67 -6.45 -10.50
CA GLY A 13 -3.00 -6.50 -9.92
C GLY A 13 -3.69 -5.16 -10.10
N HIS A 14 -4.86 -5.20 -10.72
CA HIS A 14 -5.77 -4.06 -10.82
C HIS A 14 -6.86 -4.13 -9.74
N THR A 15 -6.48 -4.56 -8.55
CA THR A 15 -7.39 -4.78 -7.42
C THR A 15 -6.78 -4.24 -6.15
N LEU A 16 -7.64 -4.03 -5.15
CA LEU A 16 -7.28 -3.53 -3.84
C LEU A 16 -6.31 -4.49 -3.12
N LEU A 17 -5.27 -3.94 -2.51
CA LEU A 17 -4.43 -4.63 -1.53
C LEU A 17 -4.80 -4.12 -0.13
N GLY A 18 -5.50 -4.94 0.65
CA GLY A 18 -5.85 -4.64 2.05
C GLY A 18 -4.77 -5.13 3.00
N PHE A 19 -4.44 -4.34 4.03
CA PHE A 19 -3.48 -4.73 5.05
C PHE A 19 -3.77 -4.12 6.42
N GLU A 20 -3.22 -4.75 7.47
CA GLU A 20 -3.15 -4.20 8.82
C GLU A 20 -1.69 -3.90 9.19
N TYR A 21 -1.45 -2.75 9.84
CA TYR A 21 -0.19 -2.41 10.50
C TYR A 21 -0.45 -1.90 11.91
N LYS A 22 0.04 -2.63 12.93
CA LYS A 22 -0.15 -2.29 14.36
C LYS A 22 -1.63 -2.05 14.72
N SER A 23 -2.52 -2.97 14.32
CA SER A 23 -3.97 -2.91 14.62
C SER A 23 -4.69 -1.73 13.98
N LYS A 24 -4.13 -1.18 12.90
CA LYS A 24 -4.75 -0.14 12.08
C LYS A 24 -4.83 -0.61 10.64
N ASP A 25 -5.97 -0.35 10.04
CA ASP A 25 -6.24 -0.76 8.66
C ASP A 25 -5.62 0.21 7.67
N GLY A 26 -5.13 -0.36 6.57
CA GLY A 26 -4.68 0.35 5.40
C GLY A 26 -5.05 -0.40 4.14
N HIS A 27 -5.10 0.32 3.03
CA HIS A 27 -5.25 -0.31 1.73
C HIS A 27 -4.59 0.52 0.63
N ILE A 28 -4.34 -0.15 -0.48
CA ILE A 28 -3.91 0.46 -1.74
C ILE A 28 -4.94 0.09 -2.78
N ASP A 29 -5.59 1.09 -3.35
CA ASP A 29 -6.64 0.91 -4.34
C ASP A 29 -6.24 1.54 -5.69
N PRO A 30 -6.03 0.74 -6.75
CA PRO A 30 -5.84 1.27 -8.09
C PRO A 30 -7.11 1.98 -8.60
N TYR A 31 -6.99 3.26 -9.00
CA TYR A 31 -8.09 4.06 -9.52
C TYR A 31 -7.70 4.78 -10.81
N GLY A 32 -8.09 4.21 -11.95
CA GLY A 32 -7.72 4.71 -13.28
C GLY A 32 -6.20 4.70 -13.47
N ASP A 33 -5.62 5.87 -13.71
CA ASP A 33 -4.16 6.08 -13.87
C ASP A 33 -3.46 6.43 -12.54
N SER A 34 -4.12 6.21 -11.40
CA SER A 34 -3.64 6.59 -10.07
C SER A 34 -3.84 5.49 -9.04
N TYR A 35 -3.31 5.69 -7.84
CA TYR A 35 -3.47 4.79 -6.70
C TYR A 35 -3.88 5.61 -5.48
N LEU A 36 -4.91 5.16 -4.76
CA LEU A 36 -5.28 5.67 -3.46
C LEU A 36 -4.51 4.90 -2.38
N LEU A 37 -3.70 5.62 -1.60
CA LEU A 37 -3.07 5.13 -0.38
C LEU A 37 -3.94 5.53 0.80
N TYR A 38 -4.43 4.55 1.54
CA TYR A 38 -5.21 4.77 2.75
C TYR A 38 -4.51 4.15 3.95
N PHE A 39 -4.46 4.87 5.06
CA PHE A 39 -4.07 4.32 6.35
C PHE A 39 -4.68 5.11 7.50
N ASP A 40 -5.37 4.42 8.42
CA ASP A 40 -5.88 4.99 9.68
C ASP A 40 -6.68 6.29 9.49
N GLY A 41 -7.62 6.30 8.55
CA GLY A 41 -8.49 7.43 8.26
C GLY A 41 -7.87 8.54 7.40
N ASN A 42 -6.63 8.37 6.94
CA ASN A 42 -5.94 9.33 6.07
C ASN A 42 -5.78 8.77 4.66
N GLU A 43 -5.95 9.64 3.67
CA GLU A 43 -5.89 9.31 2.25
C GLU A 43 -4.85 10.17 1.53
N GLN A 44 -4.17 9.55 0.57
CA GLN A 44 -3.27 10.22 -0.35
C GLN A 44 -3.30 9.54 -1.72
N THR A 45 -3.36 10.34 -2.80
CA THR A 45 -3.27 9.82 -4.17
C THR A 45 -1.84 9.92 -4.70
N VAL A 46 -1.39 8.89 -5.41
CA VAL A 46 -0.11 8.85 -6.14
C VAL A 46 -0.32 8.30 -7.55
N TYR A 47 0.66 8.44 -8.43
CA TYR A 47 0.49 8.23 -9.87
C TYR A 47 1.42 7.16 -10.45
N SER A 48 2.17 6.47 -9.60
CA SER A 48 3.05 5.38 -10.03
C SER A 48 3.26 4.34 -8.93
N VAL A 49 3.56 3.11 -9.33
CA VAL A 49 3.92 2.04 -8.38
C VAL A 49 5.15 2.43 -7.55
N GLU A 50 6.09 3.19 -8.11
CA GLU A 50 7.26 3.63 -7.36
C GLU A 50 6.88 4.55 -6.20
N GLU A 51 5.96 5.50 -6.45
CA GLU A 51 5.41 6.35 -5.38
C GLU A 51 4.62 5.53 -4.37
N VAL A 52 3.80 4.56 -4.79
CA VAL A 52 3.10 3.66 -3.85
C VAL A 52 4.08 2.99 -2.87
N MET A 53 5.25 2.56 -3.35
CA MET A 53 6.25 1.89 -2.52
C MET A 53 7.07 2.82 -1.62
N THR A 54 7.23 4.10 -1.99
CA THR A 54 8.18 5.04 -1.38
C THR A 54 7.54 6.22 -0.66
N THR A 55 6.27 6.53 -0.95
CA THR A 55 5.51 7.58 -0.28
C THR A 55 5.28 7.21 1.19
N PRO A 56 5.66 8.08 2.14
CA PRO A 56 5.37 7.84 3.56
C PRO A 56 3.89 8.14 3.86
N PHE A 57 3.10 7.10 4.13
CA PHE A 57 1.69 7.24 4.52
C PHE A 57 1.29 6.38 5.73
N ILE A 58 2.14 5.43 6.13
CA ILE A 58 1.90 4.51 7.25
C ILE A 58 2.64 5.05 8.48
N ASN A 59 2.01 5.94 9.26
CA ASN A 59 2.65 6.61 10.40
C ASN A 59 4.02 7.26 10.05
N GLY A 60 4.11 7.90 8.87
CA GLY A 60 5.35 8.51 8.36
C GLY A 60 6.38 7.52 7.82
N LYS A 61 5.99 6.26 7.59
CA LYS A 61 6.78 5.22 6.90
C LYS A 61 6.16 4.87 5.55
N CYS A 62 6.98 4.39 4.64
CA CYS A 62 6.53 3.87 3.34
C CYS A 62 6.41 2.34 3.38
N LEU A 63 5.81 1.73 2.35
CA LEU A 63 5.71 0.26 2.26
C LEU A 63 7.07 -0.43 2.31
N ASN A 64 8.11 0.14 1.68
CA ASN A 64 9.46 -0.45 1.72
C ASN A 64 9.99 -0.61 3.14
N ASP A 65 9.63 0.30 4.05
CA ASP A 65 10.08 0.27 5.45
C ASP A 65 9.37 -0.83 6.24
N VAL A 66 8.06 -1.02 6.01
CA VAL A 66 7.18 -1.81 6.89
C VAL A 66 6.66 -3.10 6.28
N ALA A 67 6.98 -3.43 5.02
CA ALA A 67 6.41 -4.57 4.29
C ALA A 67 6.40 -5.90 5.08
N LYS A 68 7.47 -6.17 5.84
CA LYS A 68 7.61 -7.41 6.63
C LYS A 68 6.73 -7.44 7.88
N GLU A 69 6.22 -6.30 8.32
CA GLU A 69 5.35 -6.15 9.49
C GLU A 69 3.87 -6.11 9.10
N LEU A 70 3.55 -5.98 7.81
CA LEU A 70 2.17 -5.94 7.34
C LEU A 70 1.53 -7.32 7.39
N VAL A 71 0.30 -7.36 7.90
CA VAL A 71 -0.61 -8.49 7.77
C VAL A 71 -1.52 -8.21 6.58
N ILE A 72 -1.51 -9.06 5.55
CA ILE A 72 -2.36 -8.86 4.37
C ILE A 72 -3.76 -9.40 4.66
N THR A 73 -4.79 -8.59 4.39
CA THR A 73 -6.19 -8.93 4.67
C THR A 73 -6.98 -9.23 3.40
N ASP A 74 -6.65 -8.57 2.28
CA ASP A 74 -7.40 -8.67 1.01
C ASP A 74 -6.45 -8.58 -0.19
N MET A 75 -6.71 -9.40 -1.22
CA MET A 75 -5.95 -9.50 -2.49
C MET A 75 -6.83 -9.98 -3.64
#